data_AF-A0A950HG99-F1
#
_entry.id   AF-A0A950HG99-F1
#
_cell.length_a   1.000
_cell.length_b   1.000
_cell.length_c   1.000
_cell.angle_alpha   90.00
_cell.angle_beta   90.00
_cell.angle_gamma   90.00
#
_symmetry.space_group_name_H-M   'P 1'
#
loop_
_entity.id
_entity.type
_entity.pdbx_description
1 polymer ?
#
loop_
_entity_poly.entity_id
_entity_poly.type
_entity_poly.pdbx_seq_one_letter_code
_entity_poly.pdbx_strand_id
1 'polypeptide(L)'
;MAKTVKVTVSMPVDDVERLKALDAAGTIESVSGYVAQAVHDRLDRQAWLQRWRARVGDPHPEAGAWADEVIDRHFGAAARRAS
;
A
#
# COMPACT_ATOMS: atom_id res chain seq x y z
N MET A 1 -13.45 22.95 0.71
CA MET A 1 -12.32 22.54 -0.14
C MET A 1 -11.11 22.36 0.75
N ALA A 2 -10.55 21.15 0.86
CA ALA A 2 -9.31 20.95 1.60
C ALA A 2 -8.16 21.67 0.86
N LYS A 3 -7.25 22.32 1.60
CA LYS A 3 -6.14 23.05 0.99
C LYS A 3 -5.07 22.05 0.54
N THR A 4 -4.85 21.95 -0.78
CA THR A 4 -3.81 21.08 -1.36
C THR A 4 -2.51 21.86 -1.58
N VAL A 5 -1.37 21.19 -1.42
CA VAL A 5 -0.04 21.75 -1.65
C VAL A 5 0.73 20.83 -2.60
N LYS A 6 1.47 21.40 -3.55
CA LYS A 6 2.32 20.62 -4.47
C LYS A 6 3.57 20.13 -3.73
N VAL A 7 3.81 18.83 -3.79
CA VAL A 7 5.01 18.18 -3.24
C VAL A 7 5.76 17.54 -4.41
N THR A 8 7.08 17.73 -4.46
CA THR A 8 7.94 17.07 -5.46
C THR A 8 8.68 15.93 -4.78
N VAL A 9 8.63 14.74 -5.39
CA VAL A 9 9.27 13.52 -4.88
C VAL A 9 10.09 12.85 -5.97
N SER A 10 11.10 12.08 -5.58
CA SER A 10 11.81 11.16 -6.47
C SER A 10 11.19 9.76 -6.36
N MET A 11 11.01 9.09 -7.49
CA MET A 11 10.44 7.74 -7.58
C MET A 11 11.20 6.92 -8.63
N PRO A 12 11.18 5.57 -8.54
CA PRO A 12 11.70 4.71 -9.61
C PRO A 12 11.02 5.05 -10.95
N VAL A 13 11.83 5.07 -12.01
CA VAL A 13 11.33 5.43 -13.36
C VAL A 13 10.24 4.47 -13.82
N ASP A 14 10.39 3.17 -13.55
CA ASP A 14 9.43 2.15 -13.97
C ASP A 14 8.05 2.35 -13.31
N ASP A 15 8.01 2.79 -12.06
CA ASP A 15 6.75 3.08 -11.36
C ASP A 15 6.06 4.31 -11.96
N VAL A 16 6.83 5.34 -12.31
CA VAL A 16 6.30 6.56 -12.95
C VAL A 16 5.72 6.23 -14.32
N GLU A 17 6.43 5.44 -15.14
CA GLU A 17 5.95 5.03 -16.46
C GLU A 17 4.70 4.14 -16.34
N ARG A 18 4.64 3.26 -15.34
CA ARG A 18 3.44 2.46 -15.07
C ARG A 18 2.24 3.33 -14.69
N LEU A 19 2.43 4.36 -13.85
CA LEU A 19 1.37 5.29 -13.49
C LEU A 19 0.86 6.09 -14.70
N LYS A 20 1.77 6.57 -15.56
CA LYS A 20 1.40 7.24 -16.81
C LYS A 20 0.63 6.33 -17.76
N ALA A 21 1.01 5.05 -17.84
CA ALA A 21 0.28 4.08 -18.66
C ALA A 21 -1.15 3.84 -18.15
N LEU A 22 -1.34 3.78 -16.82
CA LEU A 22 -2.68 3.65 -16.21
C LEU A 22 -3.56 4.88 -16.48
N ASP A 23 -2.97 6.07 -16.43
CA ASP A 23 -3.63 7.35 -16.74
C ASP A 23 -4.05 7.40 -18.21
N ALA A 24 -3.12 7.07 -19.13
CA ALA A 24 -3.39 7.00 -20.56
C ALA A 24 -4.46 5.95 -20.92
N ALA A 25 -4.52 4.86 -20.17
CA ALA A 25 -5.55 3.83 -20.32
C ALA A 25 -6.92 4.21 -19.70
N GLY A 26 -7.03 5.38 -19.04
CA GLY A 26 -8.22 5.82 -18.33
C GLY A 26 -8.59 4.96 -17.12
N THR A 27 -7.62 4.17 -16.61
CA THR A 27 -7.84 3.30 -15.44
C THR A 27 -7.82 4.10 -14.14
N ILE A 28 -7.10 5.23 -14.13
CA ILE A 28 -7.08 6.20 -13.03
C ILE A 28 -7.49 7.57 -13.57
N GLU A 29 -8.04 8.42 -12.72
CA GLU A 29 -8.46 9.78 -13.11
C GLU A 29 -7.26 10.70 -13.38
N SER A 30 -6.20 10.55 -12.59
CA SER A 30 -4.91 11.23 -12.77
C SER A 30 -3.83 10.57 -11.92
N VAL A 31 -2.55 10.75 -12.31
CA VAL A 31 -1.40 10.31 -11.50
C VAL A 31 -1.41 10.94 -10.11
N SER A 32 -1.66 12.25 -10.01
CA SER A 32 -1.70 12.97 -8.73
C SER A 32 -2.83 12.47 -7.82
N GLY A 33 -4.01 12.21 -8.38
CA GLY A 33 -5.15 11.66 -7.64
C GLY A 33 -4.87 10.26 -7.11
N TYR A 34 -4.28 9.39 -7.94
CA TYR A 34 -3.87 8.06 -7.53
C TYR A 34 -2.87 8.10 -6.37
N VAL A 35 -1.81 8.91 -6.49
CA VAL A 35 -0.79 9.04 -5.44
C VAL A 35 -1.41 9.62 -4.16
N ALA A 36 -2.27 10.62 -4.27
CA ALA A 36 -2.96 11.20 -3.11
C ALA A 36 -3.82 10.16 -2.37
N GLN A 37 -4.57 9.34 -3.11
CA GLN A 37 -5.38 8.27 -2.52
C GLN A 37 -4.52 7.21 -1.84
N ALA A 38 -3.44 6.75 -2.51
CA ALA A 38 -2.53 5.77 -1.95
C ALA A 38 -1.87 6.26 -0.64
N VAL A 39 -1.50 7.55 -0.58
CA VAL A 39 -0.97 8.18 0.63
C VAL A 39 -2.04 8.25 1.73
N HIS A 40 -3.27 8.65 1.38
CA HIS A 40 -4.37 8.73 2.34
C HIS A 40 -4.68 7.35 2.95
N ASP A 41 -4.85 6.32 2.12
CA ASP A 41 -5.11 4.96 2.56
C ASP A 41 -3.99 4.43 3.47
N ARG A 42 -2.73 4.78 3.16
CA ARG A 42 -1.58 4.40 3.97
C ARG A 42 -1.61 5.08 5.34
N LEU A 43 -1.88 6.37 5.39
CA LEU A 43 -1.94 7.15 6.64
C LEU A 43 -3.09 6.68 7.52
N ASP A 44 -4.27 6.44 6.95
CA ASP A 44 -5.44 5.94 7.68
C ASP A 44 -5.18 4.56 8.29
N ARG A 45 -4.58 3.66 7.51
CA ARG A 45 -4.16 2.34 7.99
C ARG A 45 -3.15 2.45 9.13
N GLN A 46 -2.17 3.33 9.01
CA GLN A 46 -1.18 3.54 10.07
C GLN A 46 -1.82 4.09 11.34
N ALA A 47 -2.70 5.09 11.22
CA ALA A 47 -3.41 5.67 12.34
C ALA A 47 -4.32 4.63 13.04
N TRP A 48 -5.01 3.80 12.26
CA TRP A 48 -5.81 2.70 12.80
C TRP A 48 -4.94 1.68 13.55
N LEU A 49 -3.84 1.22 12.95
CA LEU A 49 -2.90 0.27 13.58
C LEU A 49 -2.35 0.83 14.89
N GLN A 50 -2.01 2.11 14.92
CA GLN A 50 -1.48 2.77 16.11
C GLN A 50 -2.52 2.81 17.24
N ARG A 51 -3.76 3.18 16.92
CA ARG A 51 -4.89 3.14 17.89
C ARG A 51 -5.17 1.73 18.39
N TRP A 52 -5.06 0.74 17.51
CA TRP A 52 -5.26 -0.66 17.88
C TRP A 52 -4.16 -1.11 18.84
N ARG A 53 -2.87 -0.90 18.53
CA ARG A 53 -1.75 -1.24 19.42
C ARG A 53 -1.83 -0.53 20.77
N ALA A 54 -2.21 0.74 20.79
CA ALA A 54 -2.42 1.46 22.04
C ALA A 54 -3.50 0.83 22.94
N ARG A 55 -4.48 0.13 22.35
CA ARG A 55 -5.56 -0.56 23.08
C ARG A 55 -5.20 -1.97 23.49
N VAL A 56 -4.51 -2.73 22.63
CA VAL A 56 -4.30 -4.18 22.81
C VAL A 56 -2.86 -4.56 23.16
N GLY A 57 -1.94 -3.59 23.16
CA GLY A 57 -0.51 -3.84 23.26
C GLY A 57 0.13 -4.21 21.92
N ASP A 58 1.44 -4.45 21.94
CA ASP A 58 2.15 -4.92 20.77
C ASP A 58 1.94 -6.43 20.55
N PRO A 59 1.89 -6.90 19.29
CA PRO A 59 1.86 -8.32 19.00
C PRO A 59 3.09 -9.04 19.58
N HIS A 60 2.94 -10.32 19.91
CA HIS A 60 4.07 -11.15 20.29
C HIS A 60 5.18 -11.07 19.21
N PRO A 61 6.47 -10.97 19.58
CA PRO A 61 7.56 -10.79 18.60
C PRO A 61 7.58 -11.84 17.48
N GLU A 62 7.17 -13.07 17.80
CA GLU A 62 7.13 -14.19 16.85
C GLU A 62 5.85 -14.22 15.99
N ALA A 63 4.84 -13.42 16.32
CA ALA A 63 3.56 -13.41 15.61
C ALA A 63 3.70 -12.97 14.15
N GLY A 64 4.69 -12.11 13.85
CA GLY A 64 4.98 -11.67 12.49
C GLY A 64 5.44 -12.82 11.59
N ALA A 65 6.45 -13.58 12.04
CA ALA A 65 6.97 -14.72 11.30
C ALA A 65 5.91 -15.81 11.10
N TRP A 66 5.10 -16.09 12.13
CA TRP A 66 3.98 -17.01 12.01
C TRP A 66 2.95 -16.52 10.98
N ALA A 67 2.58 -15.24 11.02
CA ALA A 67 1.62 -14.67 10.08
C ALA A 67 2.12 -14.74 8.64
N ASP A 68 3.39 -14.40 8.39
CA ASP A 68 4.01 -14.50 7.07
C ASP A 68 4.00 -15.95 6.56
N GLU A 69 4.33 -16.92 7.42
CA GLU A 69 4.29 -18.34 7.08
C GLU A 69 2.87 -18.81 6.73
N VAL A 70 1.86 -18.38 7.52
CA VAL A 70 0.46 -18.73 7.25
C VAL A 70 -0.01 -18.11 5.93
N ILE A 71 0.32 -16.84 5.68
CA ILE A 71 -0.02 -16.14 4.44
C ILE A 71 0.63 -16.82 3.24
N ASP A 72 1.92 -17.13 3.30
CA ASP A 72 2.61 -17.82 2.20
C ASP A 72 2.04 -19.23 1.96
N ARG A 73 1.71 -19.95 3.03
CA ARG A 73 1.08 -21.27 2.91
C ARG A 73 -0.28 -21.20 2.22
N HIS A 74 -1.09 -20.18 2.53
CA HIS A 74 -2.44 -20.05 1.99
C HIS A 74 -2.46 -19.46 0.58
N PHE A 75 -1.58 -18.50 0.29
CA PHE A 75 -1.61 -17.72 -0.95
C PHE A 75 -0.41 -18.01 -1.89
N GLY A 76 0.75 -18.38 -1.35
CA GLY A 76 1.95 -18.72 -2.12
C GLY A 76 1.86 -20.04 -2.91
N ALA A 77 0.94 -20.93 -2.54
CA ALA A 77 0.64 -22.13 -3.33
C ALA A 77 -0.04 -21.81 -4.69
N ALA A 78 -0.77 -20.70 -4.79
CA ALA A 78 -1.42 -20.27 -6.03
C ALA A 78 -0.41 -19.66 -7.01
N ALA A 79 0.57 -18.89 -6.51
CA ALA A 79 1.60 -18.26 -7.35
C ALA A 79 2.56 -19.28 -8.01
N ARG A 80 2.90 -20.39 -7.32
CA ARG A 80 3.79 -21.45 -7.84
C ARG A 80 3.16 -22.39 -8.87
N ARG A 81 1.83 -22.32 -9.09
CA ARG A 81 1.11 -23.13 -10.08
C ARG A 81 0.84 -22.38 -11.39
N ALA A 82 1.06 -21.06 -11.41
CA ALA A 82 0.87 -20.20 -12.57
C ALA A 82 2.18 -19.86 -13.29
N SER A 83 3.30 -20.45 -12.86
CA SER A 83 4.66 -20.32 -13.42
C SER A 83 5.11 -21.60 -14.09
#